data_AF-A0A6P0Y8F6-F1
#
_entry.id   AF-A0A6P0Y8F6-F1
#
_cell.length_a   1.000
_cell.length_b   1.000
_cell.length_c   1.000
_cell.angle_alpha   90.00
_cell.angle_beta   90.00
_cell.angle_gamma   90.00
#
_symmetry.space_group_name_H-M   'P 1'
#
loop_
_entity.id
_entity.type
_entity.pdbx_description
1 polymer ?
#
loop_
_entity_poly.entity_id
_entity_poly.type
_entity_poly.pdbx_seq_one_letter_code
_entity_poly.pdbx_strand_id
1 'polypeptide(L)'
;VTSGGINRLAIYQQLGIQEVWFWVKNRLAIYYLREDSEQLGATFGYEAINRSKVLPELNIELLTECIQNPSPLAAAKAFREGIREDVQ
;
A
#
# COMPACT_ATOMS: atom_id res chain seq x y z
N VAL A 1 2.35 -0.82 -14.53
CA VAL A 1 3.46 -1.76 -14.78
C VAL A 1 4.33 -1.14 -15.85
N THR A 2 5.30 -0.31 -15.47
CA THR A 2 6.19 0.34 -16.44
C THR A 2 7.21 -0.69 -16.91
N SER A 3 7.19 -0.93 -18.20
CA SER A 3 8.19 -1.61 -19.01
C SER A 3 9.61 -1.09 -18.70
N GLY A 4 10.53 -2.01 -18.38
CA GLY A 4 11.97 -1.85 -18.64
C GLY A 4 12.88 -1.33 -17.51
N GLY A 5 12.37 -0.98 -16.34
CA GLY A 5 13.19 -0.55 -15.20
C GLY A 5 13.27 -1.63 -14.12
N ILE A 6 14.46 -1.85 -13.58
CA ILE A 6 14.77 -2.52 -12.30
C ILE A 6 13.51 -2.93 -11.51
N ASN A 7 13.33 -4.23 -11.30
CA ASN A 7 12.17 -4.74 -10.57
C ASN A 7 12.23 -4.24 -9.12
N ARG A 8 11.45 -3.20 -8.80
CA ARG A 8 11.47 -2.54 -7.48
C ARG A 8 11.20 -3.53 -6.35
N LEU A 9 10.34 -4.54 -6.58
CA LEU A 9 10.08 -5.59 -5.60
C LEU A 9 11.33 -6.42 -5.30
N ALA A 10 12.15 -6.74 -6.30
CA ALA A 10 13.41 -7.45 -6.08
C ALA A 10 14.38 -6.63 -5.21
N ILE A 11 14.49 -5.31 -5.45
CA ILE A 11 15.31 -4.44 -4.59
C ILE A 11 14.75 -4.37 -3.18
N TYR A 12 13.45 -4.17 -3.02
CA TYR A 12 12.82 -4.07 -1.71
C TYR A 12 12.93 -5.38 -0.91
N GLN A 13 12.87 -6.53 -1.59
CA GLN A 13 13.12 -7.84 -0.97
C GLN A 13 14.55 -7.95 -0.45
N GLN A 14 15.55 -7.55 -1.25
CA GLN A 14 16.96 -7.58 -0.85
C GLN A 14 17.24 -6.65 0.35
N LEU A 15 16.48 -5.55 0.45
CA LEU A 15 16.54 -4.63 1.58
C LEU A 15 15.69 -5.10 2.78
N GLY A 16 14.97 -6.22 2.67
CA GLY A 16 14.14 -6.76 3.74
C GLY A 16 12.91 -5.91 4.07
N ILE A 17 12.42 -5.10 3.13
CA ILE A 17 11.28 -4.22 3.38
C ILE A 17 10.00 -5.06 3.47
N GLN A 18 9.42 -5.13 4.65
CA GLN A 18 8.34 -6.07 4.92
C GLN A 18 7.02 -5.70 4.23
N GLU A 19 6.73 -4.42 4.05
CA GLU A 19 5.51 -3.96 3.37
C GLU A 19 5.83 -2.78 2.44
N VAL A 20 5.33 -2.82 1.20
CA VAL A 20 5.55 -1.80 0.17
C VAL A 20 4.25 -1.38 -0.48
N TRP A 21 4.12 -0.08 -0.73
CA TRP A 21 2.88 0.55 -1.18
C TRP A 21 3.14 1.26 -2.49
N PHE A 22 2.31 0.98 -3.49
CA PHE A 22 2.41 1.61 -4.80
C PHE A 22 1.11 2.33 -5.15
N TRP A 23 1.23 3.56 -5.65
CA TRP A 23 0.12 4.24 -6.28
C TRP A 23 0.01 3.79 -7.74
N VAL A 24 -1.03 3.04 -8.07
CA VAL A 24 -1.24 2.50 -9.43
C VAL A 24 -2.72 2.57 -9.80
N LYS A 25 -3.03 3.15 -10.97
CA LYS A 25 -4.41 3.27 -11.48
C LYS A 25 -5.38 3.86 -10.43
N ASN A 26 -4.97 4.97 -9.78
CA ASN A 26 -5.75 5.68 -8.76
C ASN A 26 -6.08 4.87 -7.50
N ARG A 27 -5.30 3.82 -7.21
CA ARG A 27 -5.45 3.01 -6.00
C ARG A 27 -4.11 2.75 -5.34
N LEU A 28 -4.13 2.59 -4.02
CA LEU A 28 -3.01 2.02 -3.28
C LEU A 28 -3.01 0.50 -3.47
N ALA A 29 -1.94 -0.03 -4.05
CA ALA A 29 -1.64 -1.45 -4.09
C ALA A 29 -0.60 -1.74 -3.00
N ILE A 30 -0.94 -2.63 -2.07
CA ILE A 30 -0.08 -2.98 -0.94
C ILE A 30 0.44 -4.39 -1.16
N TYR A 31 1.73 -4.58 -0.91
CA TYR A 31 2.39 -5.87 -0.99
C TYR A 31 3.16 -6.15 0.31
N TYR A 32 3.06 -7.38 0.81
CA TYR A 32 3.71 -7.84 2.03
C TYR A 32 4.69 -8.98 1.73
N LEU A 33 5.92 -8.88 2.23
CA LEU A 33 6.95 -9.91 2.06
C LEU A 33 6.64 -11.10 2.97
N ARG A 34 6.44 -12.28 2.38
CA ARG A 34 6.24 -13.52 3.15
C ARG A 34 7.60 -14.09 3.58
N GLU A 35 7.64 -14.61 4.79
CA GLU A 35 8.84 -15.26 5.33
C GLU A 35 9.20 -16.51 4.51
N ASP A 36 8.20 -17.28 4.07
CA ASP A 36 8.35 -18.43 3.18
C ASP A 36 8.17 -18.01 1.70
N SER A 37 9.14 -17.25 1.21
CA SER A 37 9.08 -16.51 -0.06
C SER A 37 9.39 -17.35 -1.31
N GLU A 38 9.72 -18.64 -1.16
CA GLU A 38 10.13 -19.52 -2.26
C GLU A 38 9.01 -19.76 -3.29
N GLN A 39 7.73 -19.56 -2.90
CA GLN A 39 6.57 -19.85 -3.74
C GLN A 39 6.07 -18.66 -4.59
N LEU A 40 6.57 -17.44 -4.35
CA LEU A 40 6.11 -16.19 -5.00
C LEU A 40 7.18 -15.63 -5.96
N GLY A 41 7.66 -16.47 -6.88
CA GLY A 41 8.77 -16.14 -7.78
C GLY A 41 8.54 -14.93 -8.70
N ALA A 42 7.29 -14.66 -9.10
CA ALA A 42 6.97 -13.51 -9.98
C ALA A 42 7.01 -12.15 -9.25
N THR A 43 6.84 -12.16 -7.93
CA THR A 43 6.78 -10.97 -7.08
C THR A 43 7.91 -10.93 -6.05
N PHE A 44 8.91 -11.81 -6.15
CA PHE A 44 10.05 -11.85 -5.24
C PHE A 44 9.62 -12.02 -3.78
N GLY A 45 8.68 -12.94 -3.51
CA GLY A 45 8.22 -13.20 -2.15
C GLY A 45 7.10 -12.28 -1.65
N TYR A 46 6.73 -11.27 -2.42
CA TYR A 46 5.67 -10.33 -2.05
C TYR A 46 4.28 -10.82 -2.43
N GLU A 47 3.35 -10.81 -1.48
CA GLU A 47 1.93 -11.08 -1.72
C GLU A 47 1.14 -9.77 -1.72
N ALA A 48 0.22 -9.61 -2.68
CA ALA A 48 -0.71 -8.49 -2.68
C ALA A 48 -1.74 -8.65 -1.55
N ILE A 49 -1.92 -7.61 -0.74
CA ILE A 49 -2.82 -7.61 0.41
C ILE A 49 -3.77 -6.40 0.35
N ASN A 50 -4.99 -6.57 0.86
CA ASN A 50 -6.00 -5.51 0.88
C ASN A 50 -6.03 -4.72 2.19
N ARG A 51 -5.30 -5.17 3.21
CA ARG A 51 -5.22 -4.55 4.55
C ARG A 51 -3.77 -4.55 5.00
N SER A 52 -3.26 -3.38 5.38
CA SER A 52 -1.89 -3.24 5.87
C SER A 52 -1.67 -4.11 7.12
N LYS A 53 -0.52 -4.77 7.17
CA LYS A 53 -0.02 -5.48 8.35
C LYS A 53 0.72 -4.55 9.29
N VAL A 54 1.32 -3.47 8.76
CA VAL A 54 2.02 -2.44 9.55
C VAL A 54 1.03 -1.48 10.22
N LEU A 55 -0.09 -1.17 9.57
CA LEU A 55 -1.17 -0.31 10.07
C LEU A 55 -2.52 -1.04 9.96
N PRO A 56 -2.80 -2.03 10.83
CA PRO A 56 -4.00 -2.86 10.69
C PRO A 56 -5.31 -2.09 10.81
N GLU A 57 -5.34 -0.99 11.54
CA GLU A 57 -6.55 -0.18 11.78
C GLU A 57 -6.79 0.86 10.70
N LEU A 58 -5.86 1.02 9.76
CA LEU A 58 -5.98 2.01 8.71
C LEU A 58 -6.98 1.54 7.64
N ASN A 59 -8.03 2.35 7.45
CA ASN A 59 -8.93 2.22 6.31
C ASN A 59 -8.23 2.68 5.02
N ILE A 60 -7.71 1.72 4.24
CA ILE A 60 -6.98 1.97 2.98
C ILE A 60 -7.88 2.58 1.91
N GLU A 61 -9.16 2.23 1.88
CA GLU A 61 -10.12 2.76 0.92
C GLU A 61 -10.36 4.25 1.18
N LEU A 62 -10.68 4.61 2.43
CA LEU A 62 -10.82 6.01 2.85
C LEU A 62 -9.56 6.84 2.54
N LEU A 63 -8.37 6.30 2.84
CA LEU A 63 -7.12 6.97 2.52
C LEU A 63 -6.97 7.18 1.01
N THR A 64 -7.24 6.16 0.21
CA THR A 64 -7.15 6.19 -1.26
C THR A 64 -8.09 7.23 -1.86
N GLU A 65 -9.28 7.41 -1.30
CA GLU A 65 -10.21 8.47 -1.71
C GLU A 65 -9.68 9.86 -1.35
N CYS A 66 -9.20 10.03 -0.11
CA CYS A 66 -8.74 11.32 0.39
C CYS A 66 -7.53 11.85 -0.39
N ILE A 67 -6.55 11.01 -0.72
CA ILE A 67 -5.33 11.45 -1.42
C ILE A 67 -5.54 11.83 -2.88
N GLN A 68 -6.71 11.55 -3.45
CA GLN A 68 -7.09 12.04 -4.78
C GLN A 68 -7.55 13.50 -4.76
N ASN A 69 -7.82 14.07 -3.58
CA ASN A 69 -8.17 15.47 -3.46
C ASN A 69 -6.94 16.36 -3.74
N PRO A 70 -7.01 17.28 -4.71
CA PRO A 70 -5.88 18.13 -5.08
C PRO A 70 -5.49 19.14 -3.99
N SER A 71 -6.32 19.34 -2.96
CA SER A 71 -6.01 20.15 -1.78
C SER A 71 -5.55 19.26 -0.63
N PRO A 72 -4.25 19.27 -0.27
CA PRO A 72 -3.73 18.46 0.83
C PRO A 72 -4.39 18.76 2.18
N LEU A 73 -4.75 20.03 2.42
CA LEU A 73 -5.44 20.43 3.64
C LEU A 73 -6.86 19.83 3.71
N ALA A 74 -7.59 19.87 2.59
CA ALA A 74 -8.92 19.28 2.51
C ALA A 74 -8.87 17.75 2.61
N ALA A 75 -7.91 17.10 1.93
CA ALA A 75 -7.65 15.67 2.04
C ALA A 75 -7.42 15.24 3.50
N ALA A 76 -6.51 15.93 4.19
CA ALA A 76 -6.17 15.62 5.57
C ALA A 76 -7.36 15.85 6.52
N LYS A 77 -8.19 16.86 6.26
CA LYS A 77 -9.42 17.10 7.03
C LYS A 77 -10.42 15.96 6.84
N ALA A 78 -10.74 15.63 5.59
CA ALA A 78 -11.69 14.56 5.26
C ALA A 78 -11.25 13.21 5.84
N PHE A 79 -9.96 12.89 5.75
CA PHE A 79 -9.40 11.67 6.32
C PHE A 79 -9.57 11.60 7.85
N ARG A 80 -9.29 12.70 8.56
CA ARG A 80 -9.48 12.76 10.03
C ARG A 80 -10.94 12.65 10.43
N GLU A 81 -11.85 13.18 9.62
CA GLU A 81 -13.30 13.08 9.85
C GLU A 81 -13.77 11.63 9.63
N GLY A 82 -13.40 11.00 8.51
CA GLY A 82 -13.78 9.62 8.23
C GLY A 82 -13.25 8.60 9.25
N ILE A 83 -12.03 8.76 9.77
CA ILE A 83 -11.52 7.89 10.85
C ILE A 83 -12.37 8.00 12.13
N ARG A 84 -12.95 9.18 12.44
CA ARG A 84 -13.77 9.33 13.65
C ARG A 84 -15.13 8.65 13.51
N GLU A 85 -15.66 8.61 12.29
CA GLU A 85 -16.93 7.94 11.96
C GLU A 85 -16.79 6.42 11.96
N ASP A 86 -15.64 5.88 11.52
CA ASP A 86 -15.33 4.43 11.53
C ASP A 86 -15.22 3.81 12.94
N VAL A 87 -15.10 4.62 14.00
CA VAL A 87 -14.92 4.16 15.40
C VAL A 87 -16.25 4.17 16.20
N GLN A 88 -17.35 4.68 15.61
CA GLN A 88 -18.69 4.68 16.21
C GLN A 88 -19.53 3.48 15.79
#